data_AF-A0A938UVU8-F1
#
_entry.id   AF-A0A938UVU8-F1
#
_cell.length_a   1.000
_cell.length_b   1.000
_cell.length_c   1.000
_cell.angle_alpha   90.00
_cell.angle_beta   90.00
_cell.angle_gamma   90.00
#
_symmetry.space_group_name_H-M   'P 1'
#
loop_
_entity.id
_entity.type
_entity.pdbx_description
1 polymer ?
#
loop_
_entity_poly.entity_id
_entity_poly.type
_entity_poly.pdbx_seq_one_letter_code
_entity_poly.pdbx_strand_id
1 'polypeptide(L)'
;MWEISSGIFMGWSLGSNDSANIFGTGVGAKIIRYRTAIILISVFVILGALLEGEKCFATLGELSKLDSRLAFFTALAAAIVVFFFTFLGIPVSTSQAVVGAILGASLYSGAVDFSKLYKIVICWVLTPIGGAFTSFFLF
;
A
#
# COMPACT_ATOMS: atom_id res chain seq x y z
N MET A 1 -4.60 -12.40 19.03
CA MET A 1 -3.29 -11.72 19.15
C MET A 1 -2.38 -12.00 17.95
N TRP A 2 -2.22 -13.25 17.50
CA TRP A 2 -1.40 -13.56 16.31
C TRP A 2 -1.93 -12.90 15.02
N GLU A 3 -3.24 -12.71 14.90
CA GLU A 3 -3.90 -12.15 13.70
C GLU A 3 -3.42 -10.74 13.31
N ILE A 4 -2.87 -9.98 14.27
CA ILE A 4 -2.40 -8.59 14.04
C ILE A 4 -0.93 -8.57 13.59
N SER A 5 -0.16 -9.65 13.83
CA SER A 5 1.28 -9.64 13.56
C SER A 5 1.59 -9.52 12.06
N SER A 6 0.75 -10.08 11.19
CA SER A 6 0.90 -9.90 9.74
C SER A 6 0.60 -8.47 9.31
N GLY A 7 -0.35 -7.79 9.96
CA GLY A 7 -0.64 -6.37 9.74
C GLY A 7 0.52 -5.46 10.17
N ILE A 8 1.16 -5.75 11.31
CA ILE A 8 2.36 -5.04 11.77
C ILE A 8 3.50 -5.23 10.78
N PHE A 9 3.72 -6.46 10.32
CA PHE A 9 4.75 -6.76 9.33
C PHE A 9 4.48 -6.04 8.00
N MET A 10 3.24 -6.07 7.50
CA MET A 10 2.83 -5.32 6.32
C MET A 10 3.07 -3.81 6.48
N GLY A 11 2.74 -3.24 7.64
CA GLY A 11 2.97 -1.82 7.93
C GLY A 11 4.46 -1.45 7.87
N TRP A 12 5.33 -2.31 8.39
CA TRP A 12 6.78 -2.12 8.31
C TRP A 12 7.31 -2.22 6.87
N SER A 13 6.86 -3.23 6.11
CA SER A 13 7.23 -3.40 4.71
C SER A 13 6.75 -2.24 3.83
N LEU A 14 5.52 -1.78 4.06
CA LEU A 14 4.93 -0.62 3.38
C LEU A 14 5.74 0.64 3.67
N GLY A 15 6.01 0.94 4.94
CA GLY A 15 6.80 2.10 5.30
C GLY A 15 8.19 2.09 4.68
N SER A 16 8.83 0.92 4.63
CA SER A 16 10.17 0.77 4.02
C SER A 16 10.16 0.98 2.51
N ASN A 17 9.12 0.52 1.81
CA ASN A 17 8.99 0.68 0.36
C ASN A 17 8.61 2.12 -0.03
N ASP A 18 7.59 2.69 0.63
CA ASP A 18 6.96 3.95 0.20
C ASP A 18 7.67 5.20 0.75
N SER A 19 8.55 5.08 1.74
CA SER A 19 9.33 6.22 2.26
C SER A 19 10.16 6.91 1.16
N ALA A 20 10.66 6.14 0.19
CA ALA A 20 11.40 6.67 -0.95
C ALA A 20 10.53 7.54 -1.87
N ASN A 21 9.22 7.24 -1.97
CA ASN A 21 8.29 7.98 -2.82
C ASN A 21 7.99 9.38 -2.28
N ILE A 22 8.08 9.60 -0.96
CA ILE A 22 7.74 10.88 -0.32
C ILE A 22 8.95 11.83 -0.29
N PHE A 23 10.08 11.38 0.27
CA PHE A 23 11.26 12.23 0.49
C PHE A 23 12.51 11.77 -0.26
N GLY A 24 12.41 10.79 -1.17
CA GLY A 24 13.57 10.26 -1.90
C GLY A 24 14.31 11.33 -2.71
N THR A 25 13.58 12.21 -3.41
CA THR A 25 14.15 13.31 -4.20
C THR A 25 14.82 14.36 -3.30
N GLY A 26 14.15 14.77 -2.22
CA GLY A 26 14.66 15.79 -1.29
C GLY A 26 15.89 15.34 -0.49
N VAL A 27 15.94 14.07 -0.09
CA VAL A 27 17.12 13.47 0.56
C VAL A 27 18.24 13.24 -0.45
N GLY A 28 17.92 12.76 -1.66
CA GLY A 28 18.89 12.57 -2.74
C GLY A 28 19.57 13.86 -3.21
N ALA A 29 18.80 14.95 -3.28
CA ALA A 29 19.30 16.30 -3.58
C ALA A 29 20.03 16.96 -2.39
N LYS A 30 20.15 16.28 -1.25
CA LYS A 30 20.76 16.79 0.01
C LYS A 30 20.11 18.06 0.55
N ILE A 31 18.85 18.33 0.18
CA ILE A 31 18.07 19.46 0.69
C ILE A 31 17.60 19.16 2.12
N ILE A 32 17.25 17.90 2.41
CA ILE A 32 16.75 17.47 3.72
C ILE A 32 17.62 16.33 4.27
N ARG A 33 17.90 16.36 5.58
CA ARG A 33 18.61 15.27 6.27
C ARG A 33 17.73 14.04 6.39
N TYR A 34 18.32 12.86 6.16
CA TYR A 34 17.65 11.56 6.26
C TYR A 34 16.87 11.36 7.58
N ARG A 35 17.47 11.73 8.72
CA ARG A 35 16.81 11.62 10.04
C ARG A 35 15.54 12.46 10.14
N THR A 36 15.58 13.68 9.61
CA THR A 36 14.43 14.59 9.63
C THR A 36 13.31 14.07 8.74
N ALA A 37 13.66 13.57 7.55
CA ALA A 37 12.69 12.97 6.62
C ALA A 37 11.94 11.79 7.26
N ILE A 38 12.65 10.86 7.90
CA ILE A 38 12.00 9.70 8.55
C ILE A 38 11.04 10.12 9.65
N ILE A 39 11.45 11.05 10.53
CA ILE A 39 10.59 11.50 11.64
C ILE A 39 9.30 12.12 11.09
N LEU A 40 9.41 12.96 10.05
CA LEU A 40 8.24 13.54 9.40
C LEU A 40 7.36 12.46 8.78
N ILE A 41 7.93 11.52 8.02
CA ILE A 41 7.17 10.40 7.41
C ILE A 41 6.42 9.63 8.50
N SER A 42 7.09 9.22 9.58
CA SER A 42 6.47 8.41 10.63
C SER A 42 5.26 9.11 11.25
N VAL A 43 5.37 10.40 11.56
CA VAL A 43 4.26 11.17 12.15
C VAL A 43 3.11 11.32 11.16
N PHE A 44 3.39 11.77 9.93
CA PHE A 44 2.34 12.08 8.96
C PHE A 44 1.69 10.84 8.35
N VAL A 45 2.40 9.71 8.23
CA VAL A 45 1.82 8.44 7.80
C VAL A 45 0.84 7.91 8.85
N ILE A 46 1.18 7.98 10.14
CA ILE A 46 0.26 7.59 11.22
C ILE A 46 -0.96 8.51 11.24
N LEU A 47 -0.77 9.83 11.13
CA LEU A 47 -1.88 10.78 11.08
C LEU A 47 -2.78 10.54 9.87
N GLY A 48 -2.22 10.33 8.68
CA GLY A 48 -2.99 10.02 7.48
C GLY A 48 -3.77 8.72 7.61
N ALA A 49 -3.15 7.67 8.19
CA ALA A 49 -3.82 6.40 8.45
C ALA A 49 -5.01 6.55 9.42
N LEU A 50 -4.89 7.40 10.44
CA LEU A 50 -5.98 7.66 11.41
C LEU A 50 -7.11 8.51 10.82
N LEU A 51 -6.81 9.47 9.94
CA LEU A 51 -7.80 10.40 9.39
C LEU A 51 -8.55 9.85 8.17
N GLU A 52 -7.86 9.13 7.27
CA GLU A 52 -8.39 8.70 5.98
C GLU A 52 -8.41 7.17 5.80
N GLY A 53 -7.83 6.41 6.74
CA GLY A 53 -7.68 4.95 6.59
C GLY A 53 -8.99 4.18 6.44
N GLU A 54 -10.06 4.60 7.13
CA GLU A 54 -11.36 3.91 7.12
C GLU A 54 -11.96 3.77 5.71
N LYS A 55 -11.81 4.79 4.86
CA LYS A 55 -12.30 4.78 3.48
C LYS A 55 -11.62 3.71 2.63
N CYS A 56 -10.32 3.51 2.85
CA CYS A 56 -9.53 2.49 2.18
C CYS A 56 -9.98 1.09 2.61
N PHE A 57 -10.16 0.87 3.91
CA PHE A 57 -10.64 -0.41 4.43
C PHE A 57 -12.06 -0.75 3.96
N ALA A 58 -12.95 0.24 3.85
CA ALA A 58 -14.29 0.04 3.30
C ALA A 58 -14.26 -0.49 1.85
N THR A 59 -13.39 0.08 1.02
CA THR A 59 -13.22 -0.33 -0.38
C THR A 59 -12.68 -1.77 -0.50
N LEU A 60 -11.75 -2.16 0.39
CA LEU A 60 -11.19 -3.51 0.43
C LEU A 60 -12.20 -4.54 0.96
N GLY A 61 -12.97 -4.19 2.00
CA GLY A 61 -14.03 -5.05 2.54
C GLY A 61 -15.20 -5.26 1.57
N GLU A 62 -15.38 -4.33 0.62
CA GLU A 62 -16.31 -4.49 -0.48
C GLU A 62 -15.86 -5.51 -1.54
N LEU A 63 -14.55 -5.72 -1.71
CA LEU A 63 -13.97 -6.63 -2.69
C LEU A 63 -14.11 -8.09 -2.25
N SER A 64 -13.96 -8.36 -0.95
CA SER A 64 -14.17 -9.68 -0.37
C SER A 64 -14.32 -9.62 1.15
N LYS A 65 -15.24 -10.43 1.70
CA LYS A 65 -15.38 -10.64 3.14
C LYS A 65 -14.48 -11.79 3.57
N LEU A 66 -13.29 -11.46 4.04
CA LEU A 66 -12.33 -12.43 4.54
C LEU A 66 -12.59 -12.74 6.01
N ASP A 67 -12.56 -14.03 6.36
CA ASP A 67 -12.51 -14.48 7.75
C ASP A 67 -11.14 -14.12 8.37
N SER A 68 -11.05 -14.03 9.71
CA SER A 68 -9.86 -13.49 10.40
C SER A 68 -8.57 -14.25 10.05
N ARG A 69 -8.67 -15.58 9.86
CA ARG A 69 -7.55 -16.41 9.43
C ARG A 69 -7.09 -16.09 8.00
N LEU A 70 -8.03 -15.91 7.07
CA LEU A 70 -7.70 -15.56 5.69
C LEU A 70 -7.15 -14.14 5.62
N ALA A 71 -7.71 -13.21 6.37
CA ALA A 71 -7.19 -11.85 6.50
C ALA A 71 -5.71 -11.86 6.95
N PHE A 72 -5.37 -12.67 7.95
CA PHE A 72 -3.98 -12.83 8.39
C PHE A 72 -3.07 -13.30 7.24
N PHE A 73 -3.44 -14.38 6.54
CA PHE A 73 -2.62 -14.91 5.46
C PHE A 73 -2.52 -13.97 4.26
N THR A 74 -3.58 -13.22 3.94
CA THR A 74 -3.55 -12.20 2.87
C THR A 74 -2.56 -11.08 3.19
N ALA A 75 -2.63 -10.54 4.41
CA ALA A 75 -1.70 -9.49 4.84
C ALA A 75 -0.25 -10.02 4.87
N LEU A 76 -0.05 -11.26 5.33
CA LEU A 76 1.27 -11.89 5.36
C LEU A 76 1.83 -12.10 3.95
N ALA A 77 1.02 -12.60 3.02
CA ALA A 77 1.44 -12.82 1.64
C ALA A 77 1.83 -11.50 0.95
N ALA A 78 1.01 -10.46 1.11
CA ALA A 78 1.32 -9.12 0.58
C ALA A 78 2.62 -8.56 1.20
N ALA A 79 2.77 -8.69 2.52
CA ALA A 79 3.95 -8.20 3.24
C ALA A 79 5.24 -8.90 2.81
N ILE A 80 5.22 -10.23 2.62
CA ILE A 80 6.38 -10.99 2.14
C ILE A 80 6.81 -10.52 0.76
N VAL A 81 5.86 -10.33 -0.16
CA VAL A 81 6.16 -9.87 -1.53
C VAL A 81 6.76 -8.46 -1.49
N VAL A 82 6.13 -7.52 -0.79
CA VAL A 82 6.63 -6.15 -0.66
C VAL A 82 8.01 -6.14 -0.01
N PHE A 83 8.19 -6.88 1.09
CA PHE A 83 9.47 -7.00 1.78
C PHE A 83 10.56 -7.52 0.85
N PHE A 84 10.30 -8.59 0.11
CA PHE A 84 11.27 -9.20 -0.80
C PHE A 84 11.75 -8.21 -1.86
N PHE A 85 10.83 -7.51 -2.54
CA PHE A 85 11.22 -6.51 -3.54
C PHE A 85 11.89 -5.27 -2.93
N THR A 86 11.44 -4.85 -1.75
CA THR A 86 12.08 -3.75 -1.00
C THR A 86 13.52 -4.12 -0.62
N PHE A 87 13.77 -5.36 -0.21
CA PHE A 87 15.10 -5.86 0.08
C PHE A 87 16.01 -5.87 -1.16
N LEU A 88 15.44 -6.13 -2.34
CA LEU A 88 16.14 -6.00 -3.63
C LEU A 88 16.31 -4.55 -4.10
N GLY A 89 15.79 -3.56 -3.36
CA GLY A 89 15.83 -2.15 -3.74
C GLY A 89 14.92 -1.79 -4.92
N ILE A 90 13.94 -2.65 -5.26
CA ILE A 90 13.00 -2.45 -6.35
C ILE A 90 11.73 -1.80 -5.78
N PRO A 91 11.36 -0.58 -6.20
CA PRO A 91 10.10 0.03 -5.78
C PRO A 91 8.94 -0.74 -6.40
N VAL A 92 7.93 -1.08 -5.59
CA VAL A 92 6.79 -1.90 -6.02
C VAL A 92 5.49 -1.34 -5.45
N SER A 93 4.38 -1.55 -6.15
CA SER A 93 3.08 -1.07 -5.66
C SER A 93 2.57 -1.94 -4.50
N THR A 94 2.58 -1.39 -3.29
CA THR A 94 2.00 -2.00 -2.09
C THR A 94 0.49 -2.24 -2.25
N SER A 95 -0.22 -1.31 -2.90
CA SER A 95 -1.66 -1.43 -3.21
C SER A 95 -1.96 -2.63 -4.12
N GLN A 96 -1.16 -2.84 -5.17
CA GLN A 96 -1.33 -3.99 -6.07
C GLN A 96 -1.02 -5.31 -5.37
N ALA A 97 0.00 -5.33 -4.51
CA ALA A 97 0.34 -6.52 -3.72
C ALA A 97 -0.82 -6.93 -2.78
N VAL A 98 -1.44 -5.97 -2.09
CA VAL A 98 -2.59 -6.23 -1.21
C VAL A 98 -3.82 -6.69 -2.00
N VAL A 99 -4.18 -5.99 -3.09
CA VAL A 99 -5.33 -6.37 -3.93
C VAL A 99 -5.12 -7.76 -4.53
N GLY A 100 -3.90 -8.07 -5.02
CA GLY A 100 -3.55 -9.39 -5.54
C GLY A 100 -3.67 -10.49 -4.49
N ALA A 101 -3.21 -10.24 -3.25
CA ALA A 101 -3.34 -11.18 -2.15
C ALA A 101 -4.81 -11.43 -1.77
N ILE A 102 -5.64 -10.37 -1.72
CA ILE A 102 -7.08 -10.49 -1.47
C ILE A 102 -7.76 -11.29 -2.57
N LEU A 103 -7.45 -11.04 -3.84
CA LEU A 103 -7.98 -11.81 -4.96
C LEU A 103 -7.60 -13.29 -4.84
N GLY A 104 -6.35 -13.60 -4.50
CA GLY A 104 -5.89 -14.97 -4.27
C GLY A 104 -6.67 -15.68 -3.15
N ALA A 105 -6.87 -15.04 -2.01
CA ALA A 105 -7.68 -15.61 -0.93
C ALA A 105 -9.17 -15.72 -1.28
N SER A 106 -9.67 -14.76 -2.05
CA SER A 106 -11.07 -14.74 -2.49
C SER A 106 -11.36 -15.88 -3.48
N LEU A 107 -10.41 -16.17 -4.39
CA LEU A 107 -10.45 -17.32 -5.28
C LEU A 107 -10.48 -18.63 -4.51
N TYR A 108 -9.67 -18.75 -3.45
CA TYR A 108 -9.67 -19.92 -2.57
C TYR A 108 -11.02 -20.09 -1.85
N SER A 109 -11.63 -19.00 -1.40
CA SER A 109 -12.94 -19.01 -0.72
C SER A 109 -14.15 -19.12 -1.66
N GLY A 110 -13.96 -19.01 -2.97
CA GLY A 110 -15.04 -19.04 -3.98
C GLY A 110 -15.92 -17.79 -4.04
N ALA A 111 -15.54 -16.70 -3.38
CA ALA A 111 -16.36 -15.49 -3.18
C ALA A 111 -15.78 -14.24 -3.87
N VAL A 112 -15.26 -14.38 -5.10
CA VAL A 112 -14.67 -13.24 -5.85
C VAL A 112 -15.73 -12.45 -6.61
N ASP A 113 -15.78 -11.14 -6.39
CA ASP A 113 -16.53 -10.22 -7.26
C ASP A 113 -15.59 -9.40 -8.15
N PHE A 114 -15.33 -9.91 -9.36
CA PHE A 114 -14.52 -9.23 -10.37
C PHE A 114 -15.16 -7.92 -10.87
N SER A 115 -16.46 -7.73 -10.66
CA SER A 115 -17.18 -6.53 -11.06
C SER A 115 -16.73 -5.32 -10.25
N LYS A 116 -16.05 -5.47 -9.12
CA LYS A 116 -15.49 -4.33 -8.38
C LYS A 116 -14.05 -4.02 -8.75
N LEU A 117 -13.36 -4.98 -9.36
CA LEU A 117 -11.96 -4.83 -9.75
C LEU A 117 -11.78 -3.75 -10.82
N TYR A 118 -12.74 -3.55 -11.72
CA TYR A 118 -12.61 -2.55 -12.79
C TYR A 118 -12.42 -1.13 -12.23
N LYS A 119 -13.07 -0.78 -11.11
CA LYS A 119 -12.92 0.55 -10.48
C LYS A 119 -11.48 0.76 -9.99
N ILE A 120 -10.88 -0.28 -9.42
CA ILE A 120 -9.50 -0.28 -8.93
C ILE A 120 -8.53 -0.14 -10.12
N VAL A 121 -8.75 -0.92 -11.18
CA VAL A 121 -7.90 -0.89 -12.38
C VAL A 121 -7.97 0.47 -13.08
N ILE A 122 -9.16 1.05 -13.23
CA ILE A 122 -9.31 2.40 -13.78
C ILE A 122 -8.55 3.41 -12.92
N CYS A 123 -8.65 3.32 -11.59
CA CYS A 123 -7.89 4.19 -10.69
C CYS A 123 -6.37 4.06 -10.89
N TRP A 124 -5.85 2.84 -11.06
CA TRP A 124 -4.42 2.61 -11.31
C TRP A 124 -3.92 3.19 -12.63
N VAL A 125 -4.77 3.25 -13.65
CA VAL A 125 -4.41 3.86 -14.94
C VAL A 125 -4.54 5.38 -14.88
N LEU A 126 -5.61 5.90 -14.27
CA LEU A 126 -5.88 7.34 -14.22
C LEU A 126 -4.94 8.09 -13.26
N THR A 127 -4.53 7.49 -12.14
CA THR A 127 -3.72 8.17 -11.12
C THR A 127 -2.36 8.65 -11.66
N PRO A 128 -1.57 7.84 -12.38
CA PRO A 128 -0.32 8.31 -12.99
C PRO A 128 -0.54 9.37 -14.07
N ILE A 129 -1.60 9.25 -14.87
CA ILE A 129 -1.94 10.24 -15.91
C ILE A 129 -2.29 11.58 -15.27
N GLY A 130 -3.12 11.55 -14.22
CA GLY A 130 -3.47 12.75 -13.45
C GLY A 130 -2.24 13.40 -12.83
N GLY A 131 -1.33 12.60 -12.24
CA GLY A 131 -0.07 13.10 -11.69
C GLY A 131 0.86 13.70 -12.74
N ALA A 132 0.95 13.08 -13.93
CA ALA A 132 1.74 13.62 -15.03
C ALA A 132 1.16 14.95 -15.55
N PHE A 133 -0.17 15.02 -15.69
CA PHE A 133 -0.87 16.22 -16.11
C PHE A 133 -0.67 17.37 -15.11
N THR A 134 -0.91 17.15 -13.81
CA THR A 134 -0.71 18.19 -12.80
C THR A 134 0.75 18.64 -12.70
N SER A 135 1.70 17.69 -12.79
CA SER A 135 3.13 18.00 -12.83
C SER A 135 3.47 18.92 -14.00
N PHE A 136 2.94 18.65 -15.20
CA PHE A 136 3.17 19.48 -16.39
C PHE A 136 2.63 20.91 -16.27
N PHE A 137 1.58 21.16 -15.49
CA PHE A 137 1.07 22.53 -15.28
C PHE A 137 1.75 23.30 -14.15
N LEU A 138 2.38 22.59 -13.20
CA LEU A 138 3.05 23.21 -12.07
C LEU A 138 4.51 23.62 -12.36
N PHE A 139 5.12 23.04 -13.39
CA PHE A 139 6.49 23.30 -13.84
C PHE A 139 6.51 23.86 -15.27
#